data_AF-A0AAW5L3V8-F1
#
_entry.id   AF-A0AAW5L3V8-F1
#
_cell.length_a   1.000
_cell.length_b   1.000
_cell.length_c   1.000
_cell.angle_alpha   90.00
_cell.angle_beta   90.00
_cell.angle_gamma   90.00
#
_symmetry.space_group_name_H-M   'P 1'
#
loop_
_entity.id
_entity.type
_entity.pdbx_description
1 polymer ?
#
loop_
_entity_poly.entity_id
_entity_poly.type
_entity_poly.pdbx_seq_one_letter_code
_entity_poly.pdbx_strand_id
1 'polypeptide(L)'
;MKENPREVVLSNWKRGIRGPALQKEGIIFVLDDFLNLAYDNFYRVTKQCGSTGTLAYRTCQLHYSGDGYKAYMWIESYFDLMKEKEFCPMFVDIVCSKDYKEDLKWMFGRSYSIAEDFRLLQALGEDSVRQDNAAYIIAALEKLEGLLHAQGILFRQINSNDMKLEV
;
A
#
# COMPACT_ATOMS: atom_id res chain seq x y z
N MET A 1 0.75 -18.29 -27.12
CA MET A 1 1.53 -17.88 -25.92
C MET A 1 0.70 -18.22 -24.69
N LYS A 2 1.26 -18.88 -23.68
CA LYS A 2 0.57 -18.99 -22.38
C LYS A 2 0.67 -17.63 -21.68
N GLU A 3 -0.44 -17.08 -21.23
CA GLU A 3 -0.46 -15.82 -20.47
C GLU A 3 0.31 -15.99 -19.15
N ASN A 4 1.00 -14.93 -18.71
CA ASN A 4 1.71 -14.93 -17.43
C ASN A 4 0.67 -15.04 -16.29
N PRO A 5 0.70 -16.09 -15.45
CA PRO A 5 -0.29 -16.28 -14.38
C PRO A 5 -0.43 -15.08 -13.43
N ARG A 6 0.68 -14.38 -13.13
CA ARG A 6 0.68 -13.17 -12.30
C ARG A 6 -0.11 -12.04 -12.96
N GLU A 7 0.05 -11.86 -14.26
CA GLU A 7 -0.68 -10.86 -15.03
C GLU A 7 -2.17 -11.17 -15.09
N VAL A 8 -2.54 -12.45 -15.25
CA VAL A 8 -3.96 -12.87 -15.25
C VAL A 8 -4.64 -12.47 -13.93
N VAL A 9 -3.99 -12.76 -12.81
CA VAL A 9 -4.50 -12.48 -11.46
C VAL A 9 -4.58 -10.97 -11.19
N LEU A 10 -3.55 -10.20 -11.55
CA LEU A 10 -3.44 -8.79 -11.18
C LEU A 10 -4.07 -7.84 -12.21
N SER A 11 -4.32 -8.25 -13.45
CA SER A 11 -4.82 -7.40 -14.54
C SER A 11 -6.02 -6.51 -14.15
N ASN A 12 -7.02 -7.10 -13.49
CA ASN A 12 -8.22 -6.39 -13.05
C ASN A 12 -7.93 -5.35 -11.96
N TRP A 13 -6.97 -5.64 -11.07
CA TRP A 13 -6.54 -4.76 -9.99
C TRP A 13 -5.66 -3.63 -10.52
N LYS A 14 -4.69 -3.95 -11.39
CA LYS A 14 -3.83 -2.99 -12.11
C LYS A 14 -4.66 -1.97 -12.89
N ARG A 15 -5.73 -2.40 -13.56
CA ARG A 15 -6.61 -1.49 -14.32
C ARG A 15 -7.23 -0.36 -13.48
N GLY A 16 -7.52 -0.62 -12.21
CA GLY A 16 -8.05 0.40 -11.29
C GLY A 16 -6.98 1.37 -10.77
N ILE A 17 -5.70 0.99 -10.86
CA ILE A 17 -4.56 1.77 -10.38
C ILE A 17 -3.92 2.59 -11.51
N ARG A 18 -3.89 2.04 -12.73
CA ARG A 18 -3.33 2.69 -13.92
C ARG A 18 -3.97 4.07 -14.12
N GLY A 19 -3.26 5.11 -13.69
CA GLY A 19 -3.51 6.50 -14.01
C GLY A 19 -2.70 6.94 -15.23
N PRO A 20 -2.89 8.17 -15.74
CA PRO A 20 -2.04 8.71 -16.79
C PRO A 20 -0.58 8.71 -16.33
N ALA A 21 0.32 8.12 -17.13
CA ALA A 21 1.73 7.83 -16.83
C ALA A 21 2.62 9.03 -16.45
N LEU A 22 2.07 10.25 -16.41
CA LEU A 22 2.77 11.51 -16.11
C LEU A 22 2.28 12.19 -14.82
N GLN A 23 1.37 11.58 -14.07
CA GLN A 23 0.97 12.14 -12.77
C GLN A 23 2.09 11.94 -11.75
N LYS A 24 2.74 13.05 -11.40
CA LYS A 24 3.62 13.13 -10.23
C LYS A 24 2.74 13.15 -8.98
N GLU A 25 2.35 11.99 -8.48
CA GLU A 25 1.52 11.86 -7.28
C GLU A 25 2.18 10.91 -6.27
N GLY A 26 1.87 11.12 -4.99
CA GLY A 26 2.19 10.15 -3.95
C GLY A 26 1.14 9.05 -3.82
N ILE A 27 1.41 8.07 -2.96
CA ILE A 27 0.43 7.11 -2.48
C ILE A 27 0.36 7.23 -0.98
N ILE A 28 -0.85 7.15 -0.42
CA ILE A 28 -1.03 6.94 1.00
C ILE A 28 -1.84 5.67 1.26
N PHE A 29 -1.33 4.80 2.12
CA PHE A 29 -2.05 3.64 2.63
C PHE A 29 -2.66 4.01 3.98
N VAL A 30 -3.99 4.03 4.06
CA VAL A 30 -4.70 4.53 5.25
C VAL A 30 -5.34 3.37 6.01
N LEU A 31 -4.93 3.21 7.27
CA LEU A 31 -5.40 2.14 8.15
C LEU A 31 -6.66 2.52 8.95
N ASP A 32 -7.06 3.79 8.95
CA ASP A 32 -8.25 4.26 9.67
C ASP A 32 -8.82 5.53 9.00
N ASP A 33 -10.14 5.61 8.89
CA ASP A 33 -10.84 6.71 8.21
C ASP A 33 -10.64 8.08 8.87
N PHE A 34 -10.61 8.15 10.21
CA PHE A 34 -10.38 9.41 10.92
C PHE A 34 -8.98 9.95 10.66
N LEU A 35 -8.01 9.05 10.43
CA LEU A 35 -6.65 9.43 10.10
C LEU A 35 -6.52 10.01 8.69
N ASN A 36 -7.40 9.64 7.75
CA ASN A 36 -7.36 10.20 6.40
C ASN A 36 -7.55 11.73 6.44
N LEU A 37 -8.57 12.19 7.16
CA LEU A 37 -8.86 13.62 7.30
C LEU A 37 -7.76 14.35 8.09
N ALA A 38 -7.20 13.72 9.11
CA ALA A 38 -6.08 14.26 9.87
C ALA A 38 -4.84 14.42 8.97
N TYR A 39 -4.56 13.43 8.12
CA TYR A 39 -3.45 13.43 7.20
C TYR A 39 -3.60 14.54 6.14
N ASP A 40 -4.78 14.72 5.56
CA ASP A 40 -5.05 15.80 4.60
C ASP A 40 -4.73 17.18 5.21
N ASN A 41 -5.13 17.40 6.46
CA ASN A 41 -4.82 18.64 7.18
C ASN A 41 -3.32 18.76 7.47
N PHE A 42 -2.67 17.70 7.96
CA PHE A 42 -1.23 17.66 8.20
C PHE A 42 -0.43 17.98 6.93
N TYR A 43 -0.75 17.33 5.81
CA TYR A 43 -0.06 17.48 4.53
C TYR A 43 -0.15 18.93 4.02
N ARG A 44 -1.33 19.54 4.16
CA ARG A 44 -1.58 20.94 3.75
C ARG A 44 -0.88 21.95 4.66
N VAL A 45 -0.99 21.78 5.98
CA VAL A 45 -0.48 22.77 6.96
C VAL A 45 1.05 22.74 7.05
N THR A 46 1.65 21.55 7.07
CA THR A 46 3.11 21.41 7.18
C THR A 46 3.85 21.61 5.85
N LYS A 47 3.11 21.91 4.77
CA LYS A 47 3.64 22.07 3.40
C LYS A 47 4.51 20.88 2.97
N GLN A 48 4.09 19.65 3.29
CA GLN A 48 4.79 18.43 2.84
C GLN A 48 4.97 18.41 1.32
N CYS A 49 4.14 19.11 0.55
CA CYS A 49 4.34 19.25 -0.89
C CYS A 49 5.73 19.77 -1.30
N GLY A 50 6.39 20.56 -0.45
CA GLY A 50 7.77 21.01 -0.67
C GLY A 50 8.81 19.91 -0.44
N SER A 51 8.60 19.04 0.55
CA SER A 51 9.51 17.93 0.89
C SER A 51 9.29 16.70 -0.01
N THR A 52 8.05 16.43 -0.42
CA THR A 52 7.67 15.31 -1.30
C THR A 52 7.71 15.67 -2.78
N GLY A 53 7.77 16.96 -3.13
CA GLY A 53 7.82 17.44 -4.51
C GLY A 53 6.52 17.28 -5.29
N THR A 54 5.38 17.04 -4.63
CA THR A 54 4.06 16.93 -5.27
C THR A 54 2.92 17.51 -4.44
N LEU A 55 1.88 17.99 -5.13
CA LEU A 55 0.64 18.52 -4.54
C LEU A 55 -0.49 17.49 -4.46
N ALA A 56 -0.31 16.28 -5.02
CA ALA A 56 -1.36 15.28 -5.12
C ALA A 56 -0.89 13.91 -4.63
N TYR A 57 -1.81 13.13 -4.08
CA TYR A 57 -1.62 11.72 -3.74
C TYR A 57 -2.91 10.94 -3.96
N ARG A 58 -2.76 9.63 -4.18
CA ARG A 58 -3.86 8.66 -4.17
C ARG A 58 -4.00 8.04 -2.79
N THR A 59 -5.23 7.91 -2.33
CA THR A 59 -5.54 7.20 -1.08
C THR A 59 -5.90 5.75 -1.37
N CYS A 60 -5.22 4.83 -0.69
CA CYS A 60 -5.55 3.42 -0.62
C CYS A 60 -6.06 3.10 0.79
N GLN A 61 -7.37 3.02 0.95
CA GLN A 61 -8.02 2.77 2.23
C GLN A 61 -8.00 1.28 2.57
N LEU A 62 -6.92 0.83 3.24
CA LEU A 62 -6.75 -0.58 3.57
C LEU A 62 -7.83 -1.09 4.52
N HIS A 63 -8.37 -0.24 5.39
CA HIS A 63 -9.45 -0.60 6.31
C HIS A 63 -10.77 -0.98 5.62
N TYR A 64 -11.01 -0.54 4.38
CA TYR A 64 -12.18 -0.97 3.60
C TYR A 64 -11.96 -2.31 2.88
N SER A 65 -10.83 -3.00 3.09
CA SER A 65 -10.54 -4.27 2.43
C SER A 65 -11.29 -5.47 3.00
N GLY A 66 -12.03 -5.30 4.11
CA GLY A 66 -12.77 -6.37 4.77
C GLY A 66 -11.83 -7.32 5.52
N ASP A 67 -11.55 -8.48 4.92
CA ASP A 67 -10.69 -9.50 5.52
C ASP A 67 -9.18 -9.28 5.29
N GLY A 68 -8.80 -8.28 4.47
CA GLY A 68 -7.41 -7.99 4.11
C GLY A 68 -7.02 -8.50 2.72
N TYR A 69 -7.84 -9.34 2.07
CA TYR A 69 -7.54 -9.86 0.74
C TYR A 69 -7.38 -8.73 -0.29
N LYS A 70 -8.32 -7.77 -0.32
CA LYS A 70 -8.25 -6.65 -1.27
C LYS A 70 -7.03 -5.77 -1.03
N ALA A 71 -6.66 -5.56 0.24
CA ALA A 71 -5.47 -4.79 0.62
C ALA A 71 -4.22 -5.45 0.05
N TYR A 72 -4.07 -6.76 0.26
CA TYR A 72 -2.97 -7.54 -0.30
C TYR A 72 -2.89 -7.42 -1.83
N MET A 73 -4.03 -7.60 -2.53
CA MET A 73 -4.08 -7.50 -3.99
C MET A 73 -3.73 -6.10 -4.52
N TRP A 74 -4.13 -5.02 -3.83
CA TRP A 74 -3.74 -3.67 -4.20
C TRP A 74 -2.23 -3.45 -4.07
N ILE A 75 -1.63 -3.89 -2.98
CA ILE A 75 -0.19 -3.71 -2.72
C ILE A 75 0.64 -4.49 -3.75
N GLU A 76 0.29 -5.75 -4.02
CA GLU A 76 0.93 -6.56 -5.07
C GLU A 76 0.80 -5.94 -6.46
N SER A 77 -0.34 -5.32 -6.77
CA SER A 77 -0.56 -4.63 -8.03
C SER A 77 0.31 -3.37 -8.16
N TYR A 78 0.43 -2.58 -7.08
CA TYR A 78 1.34 -1.43 -7.05
C TYR A 78 2.79 -1.86 -7.23
N PHE A 79 3.22 -2.91 -6.54
CA PHE A 79 4.56 -3.48 -6.68
C PHE A 79 4.87 -3.85 -8.13
N ASP A 80 3.95 -4.55 -8.81
CA ASP A 80 4.15 -4.92 -10.21
C ASP A 80 4.23 -3.73 -11.14
N LEU A 81 3.29 -2.78 -11.03
CA LEU A 81 3.26 -1.59 -11.88
C LEU A 81 4.55 -0.77 -11.71
N MET A 82 5.10 -0.70 -10.49
CA MET A 82 6.38 -0.02 -10.23
C MET A 82 7.58 -0.78 -10.78
N LYS A 83 7.59 -2.11 -10.64
CA LYS A 83 8.65 -2.96 -11.21
C LYS A 83 8.67 -2.90 -12.74
N GLU A 84 7.50 -2.83 -13.36
CA GLU A 84 7.29 -2.70 -14.81
C GLU A 84 7.50 -1.25 -15.31
N LYS A 85 7.74 -0.30 -14.39
CA LYS A 85 7.85 1.15 -14.67
C LYS A 85 6.62 1.75 -15.34
N GLU A 86 5.46 1.14 -15.16
CA GLU A 86 4.17 1.66 -15.61
C GLU A 86 3.62 2.72 -14.64
N PHE A 87 4.08 2.70 -13.39
CA PHE A 87 3.71 3.67 -12.37
C PHE A 87 4.90 3.97 -11.45
N CYS A 88 5.13 5.23 -11.11
CA CYS A 88 6.23 5.63 -10.24
C CYS A 88 5.76 6.74 -9.28
N PRO A 89 5.51 6.43 -8.00
CA PRO A 89 5.04 7.43 -7.06
C PRO A 89 6.17 8.37 -6.64
N MET A 90 5.82 9.59 -6.28
CA MET A 90 6.78 10.55 -5.70
C MET A 90 7.17 10.17 -4.25
N PHE A 91 6.24 9.54 -3.53
CA PHE A 91 6.42 9.03 -2.18
C PHE A 91 5.32 8.01 -1.86
N VAL A 92 5.54 7.22 -0.80
CA VAL A 92 4.53 6.36 -0.20
C VAL A 92 4.51 6.57 1.31
N ASP A 93 3.34 6.90 1.85
CA ASP A 93 3.15 6.99 3.31
C ASP A 93 2.15 5.95 3.80
N ILE A 94 2.44 5.30 4.92
CA ILE A 94 1.46 4.51 5.67
C ILE A 94 0.94 5.36 6.82
N VAL A 95 -0.36 5.68 6.75
CA VAL A 95 -1.06 6.49 7.75
C VAL A 95 -1.70 5.56 8.77
N CYS A 96 -1.22 5.63 10.02
CA CYS A 96 -1.59 4.72 11.10
C CYS A 96 -1.76 5.44 12.44
N SER A 97 -2.25 4.74 13.45
CA SER A 97 -2.45 5.31 14.79
C SER A 97 -1.12 5.53 15.51
N LYS A 98 -0.30 4.48 15.62
CA LYS A 98 0.99 4.52 16.30
C LYS A 98 2.07 3.70 15.57
N ASP A 99 1.75 2.46 15.26
CA ASP A 99 2.61 1.53 14.54
C ASP A 99 1.75 0.77 13.52
N TYR A 100 2.13 0.84 12.24
CA TYR A 100 1.28 0.29 11.18
C TYR A 100 1.21 -1.25 11.24
N LYS A 101 2.26 -1.91 11.73
CA LYS A 101 2.28 -3.38 11.81
C LYS A 101 1.33 -3.86 12.90
N GLU A 102 1.32 -3.19 14.06
CA GLU A 102 0.37 -3.48 15.13
C GLU A 102 -1.07 -3.16 14.73
N ASP A 103 -1.31 -2.04 14.03
CA ASP A 103 -2.64 -1.72 13.51
C ASP A 103 -3.13 -2.77 12.51
N LEU A 104 -2.28 -3.20 11.55
CA LEU A 104 -2.60 -4.27 10.60
C LEU A 104 -2.90 -5.61 11.30
N LYS A 105 -2.11 -5.98 12.32
CA LYS A 105 -2.38 -7.18 13.13
C LYS A 105 -3.73 -7.11 13.84
N TRP A 106 -4.07 -5.94 14.39
CA TRP A 106 -5.36 -5.75 15.04
C TRP A 106 -6.51 -5.90 14.05
N MET A 107 -6.36 -5.36 12.84
CA MET A 107 -7.38 -5.39 11.78
C MET A 107 -7.54 -6.76 11.12
N PHE A 108 -6.43 -7.40 10.75
CA PHE A 108 -6.44 -8.57 9.85
C PHE A 108 -5.84 -9.84 10.47
N GLY A 109 -5.31 -9.76 11.69
CA GLY A 109 -4.66 -10.89 12.36
C GLY A 109 -5.61 -12.01 12.80
N ARG A 110 -6.93 -11.78 12.75
CA ARG A 110 -7.96 -12.78 13.13
C ARG A 110 -8.79 -13.29 11.95
N SER A 111 -8.51 -12.81 10.73
CA SER A 111 -9.27 -13.15 9.52
C SER A 111 -8.81 -14.49 8.90
N TYR A 112 -9.67 -15.11 8.09
CA TYR A 112 -9.31 -16.29 7.30
C TYR A 112 -8.18 -15.98 6.32
N SER A 113 -7.27 -16.94 6.17
CA SER A 113 -5.94 -16.71 5.60
C SER A 113 -5.95 -16.70 4.07
N ILE A 114 -5.29 -15.71 3.46
CA ILE A 114 -4.88 -15.71 2.04
C ILE A 114 -4.11 -17.00 1.68
N ALA A 115 -3.47 -17.65 2.67
CA ALA A 115 -2.81 -18.94 2.49
C ALA A 115 -3.74 -20.05 1.98
N GLU A 116 -5.06 -19.93 2.20
CA GLU A 116 -6.04 -20.91 1.72
C GLU A 116 -6.19 -20.85 0.18
N ASP A 117 -5.84 -19.74 -0.46
CA ASP A 117 -5.81 -19.61 -1.92
C ASP A 117 -4.42 -19.92 -2.50
N PHE A 118 -4.06 -21.20 -2.46
CA PHE A 118 -2.75 -21.66 -2.95
C PHE A 118 -2.49 -21.32 -4.42
N ARG A 119 -3.55 -21.26 -5.25
CA ARG A 119 -3.41 -20.96 -6.69
C ARG A 119 -3.07 -19.51 -6.90
N LEU A 120 -3.68 -18.61 -6.12
CA LEU A 120 -3.33 -17.20 -6.11
C LEU A 120 -1.86 -17.01 -5.74
N LEU A 121 -1.42 -17.55 -4.59
CA LEU A 121 -0.04 -17.37 -4.13
C LEU A 121 0.96 -17.95 -5.12
N GLN A 122 0.69 -19.15 -5.67
CA GLN A 122 1.51 -19.72 -6.73
C GLN A 122 1.58 -18.83 -7.97
N ALA A 123 0.46 -18.24 -8.39
CA ALA A 123 0.43 -17.34 -9.54
C ALA A 123 1.20 -16.04 -9.28
N LEU A 124 1.21 -15.55 -8.04
CA LEU A 124 1.98 -14.39 -7.61
C LEU A 124 3.47 -14.70 -7.41
N GLY A 125 3.87 -15.97 -7.39
CA GLY A 125 5.24 -16.40 -7.10
C GLY A 125 5.57 -16.41 -5.62
N GLU A 126 4.53 -16.56 -4.78
CA GLU A 126 4.60 -16.55 -3.32
C GLU A 126 4.42 -17.95 -2.76
N ASP A 127 5.11 -18.23 -1.66
CA ASP A 127 4.93 -19.47 -0.92
C ASP A 127 3.61 -19.46 -0.15
N SER A 128 2.86 -20.57 -0.22
CA SER A 128 1.66 -20.77 0.59
C SER A 128 2.07 -21.18 2.01
N VAL A 129 2.32 -20.17 2.85
CA VAL A 129 2.65 -20.35 4.27
C VAL A 129 1.42 -20.08 5.12
N ARG A 130 1.06 -20.98 6.03
CA ARG A 130 -0.09 -20.77 6.92
C ARG A 130 0.23 -19.66 7.93
N GLN A 131 -0.33 -18.48 7.70
CA GLN A 131 -0.22 -17.29 8.55
C GLN A 131 -1.45 -16.39 8.40
N ASP A 132 -1.66 -15.40 9.26
CA ASP A 132 -2.79 -14.48 9.12
C ASP A 132 -2.62 -13.48 7.97
N ASN A 133 -3.70 -12.77 7.62
CA ASN A 133 -3.68 -11.81 6.51
C ASN A 133 -2.84 -10.57 6.80
N ALA A 134 -2.69 -10.18 8.07
CA ALA A 134 -1.81 -9.08 8.42
C ALA A 134 -0.35 -9.42 8.06
N ALA A 135 0.08 -10.66 8.33
CA ALA A 135 1.42 -11.12 7.97
C ALA A 135 1.68 -11.05 6.44
N TYR A 136 0.71 -11.45 5.61
CA TYR A 136 0.81 -11.30 4.15
C TYR A 136 0.89 -9.85 3.70
N ILE A 137 0.04 -8.97 4.27
CA ILE A 137 0.03 -7.54 3.94
C ILE A 137 1.33 -6.87 4.36
N ILE A 138 1.84 -7.16 5.56
CA ILE A 138 3.11 -6.63 6.06
C ILE A 138 4.26 -7.07 5.15
N ALA A 139 4.33 -8.34 4.78
CA ALA A 139 5.37 -8.85 3.87
C ALA A 139 5.30 -8.17 2.48
N ALA A 140 4.11 -7.91 1.96
CA ALA A 140 3.92 -7.18 0.70
C ALA A 140 4.38 -5.72 0.81
N LEU A 141 4.07 -5.04 1.93
CA LEU A 141 4.54 -3.67 2.20
C LEU A 141 6.06 -3.60 2.33
N GLU A 142 6.69 -4.57 2.98
CA GLU A 142 8.16 -4.64 3.12
C GLU A 142 8.85 -4.86 1.77
N LYS A 143 8.26 -5.68 0.88
CA LYS A 143 8.74 -5.82 -0.51
C LYS A 143 8.63 -4.51 -1.29
N LEU A 144 7.52 -3.80 -1.11
CA LEU A 144 7.29 -2.50 -1.73
C LEU A 144 8.28 -1.45 -1.23
N GLU A 145 8.51 -1.39 0.09
CA GLU A 145 9.51 -0.53 0.72
C GLU A 145 10.92 -0.80 0.15
N GLY A 146 11.31 -2.07 0.04
CA GLY A 146 12.59 -2.46 -0.56
C GLY A 146 12.75 -1.99 -2.01
N LEU A 147 11.69 -2.12 -2.82
CA LEU A 147 11.68 -1.63 -4.21
C LEU A 147 11.82 -0.11 -4.27
N LEU A 148 11.09 0.63 -3.45
CA LEU A 148 11.09 2.09 -3.41
C LEU A 148 12.43 2.64 -2.92
N HIS A 149 13.00 2.03 -1.87
CA HIS A 149 14.31 2.38 -1.36
C HIS A 149 15.40 2.22 -2.43
N ALA A 150 15.37 1.13 -3.21
CA ALA A 150 16.28 0.93 -4.34
C ALA A 150 16.13 1.99 -5.45
N GLN A 151 14.99 2.67 -5.53
CA GLN A 151 14.71 3.75 -6.47
C GLN A 151 14.91 5.15 -5.87
N GLY A 152 15.30 5.25 -4.60
CA GLY A 152 15.43 6.52 -3.88
C GLY A 152 14.10 7.22 -3.60
N ILE A 153 13.00 6.47 -3.60
CA ILE A 153 11.65 6.99 -3.31
C ILE A 153 11.36 6.84 -1.81
N LEU A 154 10.78 7.87 -1.21
CA LEU A 154 10.44 7.87 0.21
C LEU A 154 9.32 6.88 0.51
N PHE A 155 9.53 6.06 1.53
CA PHE A 155 8.53 5.20 2.16
C PHE A 155 8.50 5.51 3.66
N ARG A 156 7.37 5.95 4.21
CA ARG A 156 7.30 6.46 5.59
C ARG A 156 6.08 5.94 6.33
N GLN A 157 6.19 5.83 7.65
CA GLN A 157 5.03 5.75 8.53
C GLN A 157 4.71 7.17 9.03
N ILE A 158 3.44 7.58 8.93
CA ILE A 158 2.93 8.83 9.47
C ILE A 158 1.85 8.48 10.50
N ASN A 159 2.17 8.68 11.77
CA ASN A 159 1.30 8.30 12.87
C ASN A 159 0.49 9.49 13.43
N SER A 160 -0.46 9.19 14.33
CA SER A 160 -1.32 10.22 14.93
C SER A 160 -0.58 11.32 15.69
N ASN A 161 0.62 11.05 16.23
CA ASN A 161 1.44 12.08 16.86
C ASN A 161 2.15 12.95 15.83
N ASP A 162 2.59 12.41 14.70
CA ASP A 162 3.18 13.21 13.61
C ASP A 162 2.16 14.21 13.05
N MET A 163 0.88 13.82 13.04
CA MET A 163 -0.23 14.66 12.59
C MET A 163 -0.75 15.65 13.64
N LYS A 164 -0.34 15.53 14.91
CA LYS A 164 -0.64 16.54 15.94
C LYS A 164 0.22 17.76 15.65
N LEU A 165 -0.39 18.76 15.03
CA LEU A 165 0.21 20.08 14.87
C LEU A 165 0.41 20.66 16.28
N GLU A 166 1.66 20.86 16.70
CA GLU A 166 1.93 21.76 17.82
C GLU A 166 1.50 23.16 17.38
N VAL A 167 0.54 23.74 18.10
CA VAL A 167 0.05 25.12 17.90
C VAL A 167 0.92 26.08 18.67
#